data_AF-A0A7X6FHJ6-F1
#
_entry.id   AF-A0A7X6FHJ6-F1
#
_cell.length_a   1.000
_cell.length_b   1.000
_cell.length_c   1.000
_cell.angle_alpha   90.00
_cell.angle_beta   90.00
_cell.angle_gamma   90.00
#
_symmetry.space_group_name_H-M   'P 1'
#
loop_
_entity.id
_entity.type
_entity.pdbx_description
1 polymer ?
#
loop_
_entity_poly.entity_id
_entity_poly.type
_entity_poly.pdbx_seq_one_letter_code
_entity_poly.pdbx_strand_id
1 'polypeptide(L)'
;MQAKKDHFGGLFAKQHIVSALMQGPESAYALGEEIAKVIWAPVMRSHRVTVEQMAMLEPGLSETVCASLLVVMRQAMDECVSRGVPAEAARDFLLGHMNVLGAVIFKEVDGVFSDACNKAIEFGIPALMRDDWKKVFKPQEIAESIRRIT
;
A
#
# COMPACT_ATOMS: atom_id res chain seq x y z
N MET A 1 10.03 21.51 1.23
CA MET A 1 9.21 21.15 0.04
C MET A 1 9.80 19.98 -0.75
N GLN A 2 11.13 19.88 -0.92
CA GLN A 2 11.76 18.79 -1.67
C GLN A 2 11.39 17.39 -1.13
N ALA A 3 11.44 17.18 0.19
CA ALA A 3 11.01 15.92 0.81
C ALA A 3 9.55 15.53 0.52
N LYS A 4 8.63 16.49 0.33
CA LYS A 4 7.22 16.16 -0.01
C LYS A 4 7.04 15.68 -1.46
N LYS A 5 8.02 15.98 -2.33
CA LYS A 5 8.03 15.59 -3.75
C LYS A 5 8.88 14.35 -4.00
N ASP A 6 9.62 13.89 -2.99
CA ASP A 6 10.36 12.64 -3.05
C ASP A 6 9.41 11.47 -2.74
N HIS A 7 8.64 11.07 -3.75
CA HIS A 7 7.64 10.02 -3.64
C HIS A 7 8.23 8.60 -3.67
N PHE A 8 9.47 8.46 -4.14
CA PHE A 8 10.17 7.17 -4.21
C PHE A 8 10.99 6.90 -2.95
N GLY A 9 11.54 7.95 -2.32
CA GLY A 9 12.52 7.81 -1.24
C GLY A 9 13.95 7.75 -1.78
N GLY A 10 14.92 7.81 -0.86
CA GLY A 10 16.35 7.73 -1.19
C GLY A 10 17.04 9.08 -1.41
N LEU A 11 16.33 10.20 -1.24
CA LEU A 11 16.90 11.55 -1.43
C LEU A 11 16.63 12.46 -0.23
N PHE A 12 15.36 12.83 -0.01
CA PHE A 12 14.96 13.86 0.94
C PHE A 12 13.85 13.39 1.88
N ALA A 13 12.93 12.53 1.39
CA ALA A 13 11.88 11.95 2.22
C ALA A 13 12.47 10.84 3.08
N LYS A 14 12.11 10.84 4.37
CA LYS A 14 12.42 9.71 5.23
C LYS A 14 11.50 8.54 4.89
N GLN A 15 12.04 7.33 4.88
CA GLN A 15 11.30 6.11 4.57
C GLN A 15 11.54 4.99 5.57
N HIS A 16 10.73 3.94 5.52
CA HIS A 16 10.92 2.72 6.28
C HIS A 16 11.39 1.62 5.36
N ILE A 17 12.18 0.68 5.87
CA ILE A 17 12.61 -0.51 5.13
C ILE A 17 12.22 -1.76 5.89
N VAL A 18 12.04 -2.85 5.14
CA VAL A 18 11.93 -4.21 5.67
C VAL A 18 13.12 -5.03 5.18
N SER A 19 13.67 -5.90 6.03
CA SER A 19 14.83 -6.74 5.70
C SER A 19 14.63 -8.15 6.22
N ALA A 20 15.11 -9.14 5.46
CA ALA A 20 15.07 -10.55 5.82
C ALA A 20 16.46 -11.18 5.69
N LEU A 21 16.86 -11.95 6.71
CA LEU A 21 17.99 -12.89 6.60
C LEU A 21 17.44 -14.25 6.18
N MET A 22 17.54 -14.59 4.90
CA MET A 22 17.04 -15.86 4.36
C MET A 22 17.82 -17.08 4.90
N GLN A 23 19.14 -16.95 4.97
CA GLN A 23 20.06 -17.96 5.48
C GLN A 23 21.36 -17.31 5.93
N GLY A 24 22.09 -17.98 6.83
CA GLY A 24 23.39 -17.53 7.32
C GLY A 24 23.42 -17.31 8.84
N PRO A 25 24.57 -16.90 9.39
CA PRO A 25 24.68 -16.61 10.81
C PRO A 25 23.89 -15.35 11.16
N GLU A 26 23.33 -15.33 12.36
CA GLU A 26 22.55 -14.19 12.89
C GLU A 26 23.32 -12.86 12.83
N SER A 27 24.65 -12.90 12.99
CA SER A 27 25.53 -11.73 12.87
C SER A 27 25.50 -11.07 11.48
N ALA A 28 25.10 -11.79 10.43
CA ALA A 28 24.99 -11.24 9.09
C ALA A 28 23.78 -10.31 8.93
N TYR A 29 22.71 -10.47 9.73
CA TYR A 29 21.54 -9.58 9.65
C TYR A 29 21.93 -8.14 9.96
N ALA A 30 22.71 -7.90 11.03
CA ALA A 30 23.12 -6.56 11.42
C ALA A 30 23.95 -5.87 10.32
N LEU A 31 24.90 -6.58 9.70
CA LEU A 31 25.68 -6.04 8.58
C LEU A 31 24.79 -5.72 7.37
N GLY A 32 23.89 -6.63 7.00
CA GLY A 32 22.97 -6.41 5.88
C GLY A 32 22.01 -5.23 6.12
N GLU A 33 21.51 -5.09 7.34
CA GLU A 33 20.64 -3.97 7.72
C GLU A 33 21.37 -2.62 7.63
N GLU A 34 22.62 -2.53 8.10
CA GLU A 34 23.40 -1.29 8.00
C GLU A 34 23.65 -0.90 6.54
N ILE A 35 23.97 -1.87 5.68
CA ILE A 35 24.10 -1.64 4.25
C ILE A 35 22.77 -1.15 3.64
N ALA A 36 21.65 -1.78 3.99
CA ALA A 36 20.34 -1.38 3.50
C ALA A 36 19.95 0.04 3.93
N LYS A 37 20.26 0.44 5.18
CA LYS A 37 20.03 1.81 5.69
C LYS A 37 20.84 2.86 4.94
N VAL A 38 22.04 2.51 4.46
CA VAL A 38 22.87 3.42 3.65
C VAL A 38 22.29 3.56 2.25
N ILE A 39 21.98 2.47 1.57
CA ILE A 39 21.47 2.49 0.18
C ILE A 39 20.13 3.24 0.11
N TRP A 40 19.26 3.04 1.10
CA TRP A 40 17.92 3.63 1.15
C TRP A 40 17.81 4.88 2.03
N ALA A 41 18.94 5.51 2.38
CA ALA A 41 18.95 6.69 3.24
C ALA A 41 18.10 7.84 2.63
N PRO A 42 17.36 8.62 3.43
CA PRO A 42 17.29 8.57 4.90
C PRO A 42 16.23 7.58 5.44
N VAL A 43 16.65 6.60 6.24
CA VAL A 43 15.76 5.60 6.85
C VAL A 43 15.30 6.03 8.25
N MET A 44 14.00 5.90 8.54
CA MET A 44 13.39 6.15 9.85
C MET A 44 13.32 4.92 10.74
N ARG A 45 12.78 3.82 10.20
CA ARG A 45 12.68 2.53 10.90
C ARG A 45 13.10 1.43 9.94
N SER A 46 13.87 0.49 10.45
CA SER A 46 14.18 -0.76 9.79
C SER A 46 13.47 -1.88 10.52
N HIS A 47 12.74 -2.72 9.79
CA HIS A 47 11.94 -3.80 10.34
C HIS A 47 12.48 -5.15 9.86
N ARG A 48 12.81 -6.03 10.80
CA ARG A 48 13.15 -7.42 10.47
C ARG A 48 11.89 -8.22 10.19
N VAL A 49 11.91 -9.00 9.11
CA VAL A 49 10.86 -9.94 8.71
C VAL A 49 11.45 -11.26 8.21
N THR A 50 10.64 -12.30 8.09
CA THR A 50 11.02 -13.51 7.32
C THR A 50 10.83 -13.29 5.83
N VAL A 51 11.35 -14.17 4.99
CA VAL A 51 11.15 -14.11 3.54
C VAL A 51 9.68 -14.29 3.18
N GLU A 52 8.96 -15.16 3.88
CA GLU A 52 7.53 -15.40 3.67
C GLU A 52 6.71 -14.16 4.07
N GLN A 53 7.10 -13.46 5.13
CA GLN A 53 6.48 -12.19 5.51
C GLN A 53 6.75 -11.10 4.48
N MET A 54 7.98 -11.03 3.96
CA MET A 54 8.32 -10.11 2.87
C MET A 54 7.46 -10.40 1.64
N ALA A 55 7.27 -11.66 1.27
CA ALA A 55 6.41 -12.09 0.16
C ALA A 55 4.92 -11.70 0.35
N MET A 56 4.42 -11.71 1.60
CA MET A 56 3.08 -11.20 1.89
C MET A 56 2.99 -9.68 1.75
N LEU A 57 4.05 -8.95 2.10
CA LEU A 57 4.10 -7.50 1.91
C LEU A 57 4.19 -7.15 0.41
N GLU A 58 5.01 -7.88 -0.33
CA GLU A 58 5.21 -7.71 -1.77
C GLU A 58 5.50 -9.07 -2.44
N PRO A 59 4.69 -9.52 -3.41
CA PRO A 59 3.66 -8.75 -4.14
C PRO A 59 2.28 -8.72 -3.48
N GLY A 60 2.08 -9.37 -2.32
CA GLY A 60 0.74 -9.56 -1.73
C GLY A 60 0.01 -8.25 -1.39
N LEU A 61 0.58 -7.44 -0.50
CA LEU A 61 -0.08 -6.23 0.00
C LEU A 61 0.13 -5.02 -0.93
N SER A 62 1.37 -4.76 -1.38
CA SER A 62 1.73 -3.58 -2.17
C SER A 62 1.17 -3.62 -3.59
N GLU A 63 1.23 -4.77 -4.27
CA GLU A 63 0.87 -4.87 -5.68
C GLU A 63 -0.53 -5.47 -5.87
N THR A 64 -0.74 -6.67 -5.35
CA THR A 64 -1.99 -7.42 -5.59
C THR A 64 -3.18 -6.71 -4.96
N VAL A 65 -3.03 -6.17 -3.74
CA VAL A 65 -4.09 -5.40 -3.09
C VAL A 65 -3.99 -3.91 -3.41
N CYS A 66 -2.93 -3.22 -2.99
CA CYS A 66 -2.89 -1.76 -3.05
C CYS A 66 -2.88 -1.22 -4.49
N ALA A 67 -1.93 -1.66 -5.34
CA ALA A 67 -1.84 -1.17 -6.71
C ALA A 67 -3.11 -1.48 -7.52
N SER A 68 -3.65 -2.71 -7.41
CA SER A 68 -4.89 -3.09 -8.11
C SER A 68 -6.09 -2.25 -7.67
N LEU A 69 -6.26 -1.98 -6.37
CA LEU A 69 -7.37 -1.16 -5.89
C LEU A 69 -7.21 0.32 -6.28
N LEU A 70 -5.99 0.85 -6.33
CA LEU A 70 -5.72 2.20 -6.85
C LEU A 70 -6.08 2.32 -8.34
N VAL A 71 -5.81 1.28 -9.13
CA VAL A 71 -6.24 1.23 -10.53
C VAL A 71 -7.77 1.23 -10.64
N VAL A 72 -8.48 0.47 -9.80
CA VAL A 72 -9.96 0.49 -9.77
C VAL A 72 -10.50 1.86 -9.35
N MET A 73 -9.88 2.53 -8.37
CA MET A 73 -10.25 3.90 -7.99
C MET A 73 -10.06 4.88 -9.16
N ARG A 74 -8.97 4.74 -9.92
CA ARG A 74 -8.73 5.55 -11.12
C ARG A 74 -9.81 5.30 -12.18
N GLN A 75 -10.18 4.04 -12.43
CA GLN A 75 -11.25 3.68 -13.36
C GLN A 75 -12.60 4.25 -12.92
N ALA A 76 -12.92 4.20 -11.62
CA ALA A 76 -14.14 4.79 -11.07
C ALA A 76 -14.15 6.33 -11.25
N MET A 77 -13.01 6.98 -11.09
CA MET A 77 -12.86 8.41 -11.37
C MET A 77 -13.13 8.71 -12.85
N ASP A 78 -12.52 7.94 -13.76
CA ASP A 78 -12.70 8.12 -15.22
C ASP A 78 -14.15 7.82 -15.65
N GLU A 79 -14.84 6.87 -14.98
CA GLU A 79 -16.26 6.59 -15.17
C GLU A 79 -17.13 7.80 -14.80
N CYS A 80 -16.86 8.48 -13.68
CA CYS A 80 -17.54 9.73 -13.33
C CYS A 80 -17.35 10.80 -14.41
N VAL A 81 -16.14 10.91 -14.97
CA VAL A 81 -15.84 11.87 -16.04
C VAL A 81 -16.63 11.54 -17.31
N SER A 82 -16.69 10.26 -17.70
CA SER A 82 -17.47 9.81 -18.86
C SER A 82 -18.97 10.15 -18.75
N ARG A 83 -19.47 10.29 -17.52
CA ARG A 83 -20.86 10.66 -17.20
C ARG A 83 -21.09 12.17 -17.06
N GLY A 84 -20.08 12.98 -17.39
CA GLY A 84 -20.19 14.43 -17.48
C GLY A 84 -19.62 15.20 -16.29
N VAL A 85 -18.98 14.54 -15.31
CA VAL A 85 -18.25 15.26 -14.27
C VAL A 85 -16.97 15.87 -14.87
N PRO A 86 -16.67 17.16 -14.64
CA PRO A 86 -15.41 17.73 -15.09
C PRO A 86 -14.21 16.97 -14.53
N ALA A 87 -13.21 16.68 -15.38
CA ALA A 87 -12.08 15.83 -15.01
C ALA A 87 -11.29 16.34 -13.79
N GLU A 88 -11.07 17.66 -13.71
CA GLU A 88 -10.40 18.28 -12.57
C GLU A 88 -11.24 18.14 -11.29
N ALA A 89 -12.55 18.36 -11.38
CA ALA A 89 -13.45 18.19 -10.25
C ALA A 89 -13.47 16.74 -9.73
N ALA A 90 -13.53 15.74 -10.62
CA ALA A 90 -13.49 14.33 -10.23
C ALA A 90 -12.17 13.96 -9.54
N ARG A 91 -11.05 14.47 -10.07
CA ARG A 91 -9.71 14.23 -9.53
C ARG A 91 -9.53 14.85 -8.16
N ASP A 92 -9.83 16.13 -8.01
CA ASP A 92 -9.62 16.85 -6.75
C ASP A 92 -10.54 16.32 -5.65
N PHE A 93 -11.78 15.97 -6.01
CA PHE A 93 -12.72 15.36 -5.08
C PHE A 93 -12.22 13.99 -4.60
N LEU A 94 -11.76 13.10 -5.49
CA LEU A 94 -11.25 11.79 -5.13
C LEU A 94 -9.97 11.90 -4.28
N LEU A 95 -8.98 12.68 -4.70
CA LEU A 95 -7.70 12.78 -4.00
C LEU A 95 -7.85 13.47 -2.63
N GLY A 96 -8.73 14.46 -2.52
CA GLY A 96 -9.06 15.07 -1.23
C GLY A 96 -9.69 14.08 -0.25
N HIS A 97 -10.64 13.27 -0.73
CA HIS A 97 -11.26 12.22 0.09
C HIS A 97 -10.28 11.11 0.44
N MET A 98 -9.41 10.67 -0.48
CA MET A 98 -8.40 9.65 -0.19
C MET A 98 -7.48 10.07 0.96
N ASN A 99 -7.11 11.35 1.03
CA ASN A 99 -6.30 11.88 2.13
C ASN A 99 -6.99 11.77 3.49
N VAL A 100 -8.24 12.26 3.62
CA VAL A 100 -8.95 12.25 4.91
C VAL A 100 -9.45 10.85 5.29
N LEU A 101 -9.97 10.07 4.33
CA LEU A 101 -10.42 8.69 4.57
C LEU A 101 -9.24 7.80 4.98
N GLY A 102 -8.11 7.93 4.29
CA GLY A 102 -6.87 7.22 4.65
C GLY A 102 -6.39 7.58 6.05
N ALA A 103 -6.30 8.88 6.37
CA ALA A 103 -5.84 9.34 7.68
C ALA A 103 -6.71 8.79 8.83
N VAL A 104 -8.03 8.71 8.65
CA VAL A 104 -8.95 8.15 9.67
C VAL A 104 -8.84 6.63 9.75
N ILE A 105 -8.89 5.91 8.62
CA ILE A 105 -8.83 4.42 8.59
C ILE A 105 -7.54 3.91 9.23
N PHE A 106 -6.41 4.54 8.90
CA PHE A 106 -5.10 4.15 9.39
C PHE A 106 -4.72 4.83 10.73
N LYS A 107 -5.67 5.56 11.35
CA LYS A 107 -5.53 6.15 12.69
C LYS A 107 -4.40 7.17 12.82
N GLU A 108 -4.09 7.89 11.74
CA GLU A 108 -3.18 9.03 11.77
C GLU A 108 -3.84 10.27 12.40
N VAL A 109 -5.17 10.34 12.36
CA VAL A 109 -5.96 11.35 13.05
C VAL A 109 -7.16 10.71 13.74
N ASP A 110 -7.52 11.24 14.92
CA ASP A 110 -8.78 10.87 15.57
C ASP A 110 -9.96 11.42 14.76
N GLY A 111 -10.85 10.53 14.35
CA GLY A 111 -12.04 10.88 13.58
C GLY A 111 -13.01 9.73 13.54
N VAL A 112 -14.30 10.06 13.45
CA VAL A 112 -15.36 9.08 13.19
C VAL A 112 -15.88 9.30 11.79
N PHE A 113 -16.08 8.20 11.06
CA PHE A 113 -16.88 8.25 9.86
C PHE A 113 -18.31 8.60 10.20
N SER A 114 -18.94 9.41 9.33
CA SER A 114 -20.38 9.63 9.42
C SER A 114 -21.10 8.30 9.24
N ASP A 115 -22.30 8.19 9.81
CA ASP A 115 -23.16 7.01 9.65
C ASP A 115 -23.37 6.66 8.16
N ALA A 116 -23.48 7.68 7.31
CA ALA A 116 -23.57 7.51 5.87
C ALA A 116 -22.31 6.88 5.25
N CYS A 117 -21.11 7.29 5.66
CA CYS A 117 -19.86 6.70 5.18
C CYS A 117 -19.70 5.25 5.65
N ASN A 118 -20.06 4.95 6.91
CA ASN A 118 -20.08 3.57 7.42
C ASN A 118 -21.06 2.71 6.63
N LYS A 119 -22.26 3.23 6.32
CA LYS A 119 -23.23 2.53 5.48
C LYS A 119 -22.70 2.29 4.07
N ALA A 120 -22.02 3.28 3.47
CA ALA A 120 -21.40 3.10 2.15
C ALA A 120 -20.36 1.97 2.15
N ILE A 121 -19.57 1.81 3.21
CA ILE A 121 -18.61 0.69 3.34
C ILE A 121 -19.33 -0.65 3.51
N GLU A 122 -20.37 -0.70 4.36
CA GLU A 122 -21.18 -1.90 4.63
C GLU A 122 -21.72 -2.54 3.35
N PHE A 123 -22.25 -1.75 2.43
CA PHE A 123 -22.77 -2.24 1.14
C PHE A 123 -21.74 -2.22 0.01
N GLY A 124 -20.74 -1.34 0.09
CA GLY A 124 -19.73 -1.18 -0.96
C GLY A 124 -18.79 -2.36 -1.06
N ILE A 125 -18.33 -2.92 0.06
CA ILE A 125 -17.41 -4.06 0.04
C ILE A 125 -18.05 -5.28 -0.64
N PRO A 126 -19.26 -5.74 -0.26
CA PRO A 126 -19.91 -6.87 -0.95
C PRO A 126 -20.25 -6.59 -2.42
N ALA A 127 -20.53 -5.33 -2.79
CA ALA A 127 -20.83 -4.96 -4.16
C ALA A 127 -19.60 -4.96 -5.09
N LEU A 128 -18.41 -4.69 -4.54
CA LEU A 128 -17.17 -4.52 -5.31
C LEU A 128 -16.21 -5.70 -5.21
N MET A 129 -16.17 -6.36 -4.05
CA MET A 129 -15.15 -7.36 -3.73
C MET A 129 -15.73 -8.76 -3.83
N ARG A 130 -14.94 -9.71 -4.34
CA ARG A 130 -15.23 -11.14 -4.16
C ARG A 130 -15.21 -11.49 -2.68
N ASP A 131 -16.14 -12.33 -2.22
CA ASP A 131 -16.22 -12.79 -0.82
C ASP A 131 -14.91 -13.39 -0.31
N ASP A 132 -14.16 -14.05 -1.19
CA ASP A 132 -12.91 -14.73 -0.90
C ASP A 132 -11.65 -13.90 -1.18
N TRP A 133 -11.75 -12.58 -1.39
CA TRP A 133 -10.62 -11.76 -1.88
C TRP A 133 -9.34 -11.88 -1.02
N LYS A 134 -9.46 -12.10 0.29
CA LYS A 134 -8.30 -12.27 1.20
C LYS A 134 -7.48 -13.52 0.92
N LYS A 135 -7.97 -14.45 0.09
CA LYS A 135 -7.22 -15.65 -0.30
C LYS A 135 -5.89 -15.33 -0.97
N VAL A 136 -5.72 -14.14 -1.53
CA VAL A 136 -4.46 -13.69 -2.16
C VAL A 136 -3.25 -13.78 -1.23
N PHE A 137 -3.47 -13.83 0.10
CA PHE A 137 -2.42 -14.01 1.10
C PHE A 137 -2.15 -15.48 1.47
N LYS A 138 -2.84 -16.44 0.86
CA LYS A 138 -2.54 -17.86 1.07
C LYS A 138 -1.17 -18.19 0.46
N PRO A 139 -0.36 -19.06 1.08
CA PRO A 139 0.98 -19.38 0.60
C PRO A 139 1.03 -19.78 -0.89
N GLN A 140 0.03 -20.51 -1.37
CA GLN A 140 -0.05 -20.97 -2.76
C GLN A 140 -0.32 -19.81 -3.74
N GLU A 141 -1.18 -18.86 -3.35
CA GLU A 141 -1.51 -17.69 -4.19
C GLU A 141 -0.33 -16.73 -4.26
N ILE A 142 0.40 -16.55 -3.15
CA ILE A 142 1.65 -15.78 -3.09
C ILE A 142 2.76 -16.44 -3.91
N ALA A 143 2.96 -17.76 -3.77
CA ALA A 143 3.98 -18.47 -4.56
C ALA A 143 3.70 -18.37 -6.06
N GLU A 144 2.42 -18.50 -6.43
CA GLU A 144 1.99 -18.38 -7.82
C GLU A 144 2.10 -16.95 -8.35
N SER A 145 1.86 -15.91 -7.55
CA SER A 145 2.08 -14.52 -7.97
C SER A 145 3.57 -14.22 -8.19
N ILE A 146 4.45 -14.72 -7.31
CA ILE A 146 5.91 -14.63 -7.49
C ILE A 146 6.34 -15.34 -8.77
N ARG A 147 5.83 -16.56 -9.04
CA ARG A 147 6.15 -17.32 -10.26
C ARG A 147 5.81 -16.58 -11.56
N ARG A 148 4.89 -15.61 -11.54
CA ARG A 148 4.53 -14.81 -12.73
C ARG A 148 5.53 -13.69 -13.02
N ILE A 149 6.38 -13.34 -12.07
CA ILE A 149 7.32 -12.20 -12.15
C ILE A 149 8.80 -12.61 -12.07
N THR A 150 9.09 -13.91 -11.99
CA THR A 150 10.43 -14.52 -11.96
C THR A 150 10.51 -15.68 -12.93
#